data_AF-A0A496UG21-F1
#
_entry.id   AF-A0A496UG21-F1
#
_cell.length_a   1.000
_cell.length_b   1.000
_cell.length_c   1.000
_cell.angle_alpha   90.00
_cell.angle_beta   90.00
_cell.angle_gamma   90.00
#
_symmetry.space_group_name_H-M   'P 1'
#
loop_
_entity.id
_entity.type
_entity.pdbx_description
1 polymer ?
#
loop_
_entity_poly.entity_id
_entity_poly.type
_entity_poly.pdbx_seq_one_letter_code
_entity_poly.pdbx_strand_id
1 'polypeptide(L)'
;MSNFDLTLNNLGDLFPDNFSEEQIAKAKTIFLKEMAYRMHSFYKGKMMTVPKAGLYGFNWFNVWYTPGVSKVSTTIRDNNEAAYDLSNKGNFIGVVSDSTRVLGDGDCTPPGGLGVMEGKAFLMKYLGGVDAVALCIDNRDKDGKPDPDKIIDFVKMVQPSFGGINLEDISQPNCFKVLDTLREECDIPVWHDDAQGTGCVTLAGLLGALEVVGKKLEDVRIVFIGAGASNTTIARLIITAGGDPQKM
;
A
#
# COMPACT_ATOMS: atom_id res chain seq x y z
N MET A 1 -16.21 -25.75 -24.52
CA MET A 1 -15.88 -24.72 -23.53
C MET A 1 -14.44 -24.34 -23.79
N SER A 2 -14.13 -23.06 -23.98
CA SER A 2 -12.74 -22.60 -24.00
C SER A 2 -12.03 -23.12 -22.76
N ASN A 3 -10.81 -23.65 -22.92
CA ASN A 3 -10.02 -24.08 -21.77
C ASN A 3 -9.70 -22.84 -20.93
N PHE A 4 -10.31 -22.74 -19.75
CA PHE A 4 -10.02 -21.66 -18.83
C PHE A 4 -8.54 -21.72 -18.42
N ASP A 5 -7.79 -20.66 -18.71
CA ASP A 5 -6.40 -20.55 -18.33
C ASP A 5 -6.31 -19.91 -16.93
N LEU A 6 -5.69 -20.62 -15.98
CA LEU A 6 -5.51 -20.11 -14.61
C LEU A 6 -4.60 -18.87 -14.56
N THR A 7 -3.80 -18.62 -15.59
CA THR A 7 -3.04 -17.37 -15.71
C THR A 7 -3.93 -16.17 -16.04
N LEU A 8 -5.19 -16.42 -16.43
CA LEU A 8 -6.17 -15.44 -16.91
C LEU A 8 -5.76 -14.72 -18.20
N ASN A 9 -4.70 -15.16 -18.88
CA ASN A 9 -4.22 -14.53 -20.11
C ASN A 9 -5.25 -14.58 -21.24
N ASN A 10 -6.10 -15.60 -21.28
CA ASN A 10 -7.16 -15.75 -22.26
C ASN A 10 -8.51 -15.18 -21.82
N LEU A 11 -8.57 -14.35 -20.76
CA LEU A 11 -9.83 -13.82 -20.23
C LEU A 11 -10.67 -13.09 -21.29
N GLY A 12 -10.03 -12.40 -22.24
CA GLY A 12 -10.73 -11.74 -23.35
C GLY A 12 -11.50 -12.71 -24.23
N ASP A 13 -10.96 -13.91 -24.45
CA ASP A 13 -11.50 -14.94 -25.34
C ASP A 13 -12.61 -15.77 -24.68
N LEU A 14 -12.91 -15.51 -23.40
CA LEU A 14 -13.97 -16.18 -22.66
C LEU A 14 -15.33 -15.50 -22.84
N PHE A 15 -15.37 -14.28 -23.37
CA PHE A 15 -16.60 -13.54 -23.60
C PHE A 15 -17.19 -13.85 -24.99
N PRO A 16 -18.52 -13.72 -25.17
CA PRO A 16 -19.15 -13.96 -26.47
C PRO A 16 -18.58 -13.08 -27.59
N ASP A 17 -18.33 -13.66 -28.76
CA ASP A 17 -17.77 -12.96 -29.94
C ASP A 17 -18.62 -11.78 -30.43
N ASN A 18 -19.90 -11.74 -30.05
CA ASN A 18 -20.82 -10.66 -30.42
C ASN A 18 -20.81 -9.46 -29.46
N PHE A 19 -19.96 -9.45 -28.43
CA PHE A 19 -19.81 -8.30 -27.54
C PHE A 19 -18.96 -7.21 -28.22
N SER A 20 -19.36 -5.95 -28.05
CA SER A 20 -18.52 -4.81 -28.38
C SER A 20 -17.33 -4.69 -27.42
N GLU A 21 -16.29 -3.94 -27.79
CA GLU A 21 -15.14 -3.68 -26.90
C GLU A 21 -15.55 -3.08 -25.55
N GLU A 22 -16.54 -2.19 -25.54
CA GLU A 22 -17.10 -1.60 -24.33
C GLU A 22 -17.79 -2.66 -23.45
N GLN A 23 -18.56 -3.55 -24.07
CA GLN A 23 -19.21 -4.66 -23.36
C GLN A 23 -18.18 -5.64 -22.80
N ILE A 24 -17.11 -5.96 -23.54
CA ILE A 24 -15.99 -6.78 -23.06
C ILE A 24 -15.32 -6.12 -21.87
N ALA A 25 -15.02 -4.81 -21.91
CA ALA A 25 -14.40 -4.09 -20.80
C ALA A 25 -15.27 -4.12 -19.53
N LYS A 26 -16.59 -3.90 -19.67
CA LYS A 26 -17.55 -4.01 -18.57
C LYS A 26 -17.64 -5.43 -18.03
N ALA A 27 -17.72 -6.44 -18.90
CA ALA A 27 -17.81 -7.84 -18.52
C ALA A 27 -16.55 -8.32 -17.79
N LYS A 28 -15.35 -7.91 -18.24
CA LYS A 28 -14.08 -8.14 -17.54
C LYS A 28 -14.10 -7.59 -16.12
N THR A 29 -14.57 -6.36 -15.96
CA THR A 29 -14.67 -5.72 -14.63
C THR A 29 -15.60 -6.49 -13.70
N ILE A 30 -16.80 -6.86 -14.18
CA ILE A 30 -17.79 -7.62 -13.40
C ILE A 30 -17.23 -9.00 -13.02
N PHE A 31 -16.64 -9.71 -13.98
CA PHE A 31 -16.02 -11.01 -13.75
C PHE A 31 -14.94 -10.92 -12.67
N LEU A 32 -14.02 -9.95 -12.77
CA LEU A 32 -12.94 -9.78 -11.81
C LEU A 32 -13.45 -9.39 -10.41
N LYS A 33 -14.51 -8.57 -10.30
CA LYS A 33 -15.16 -8.26 -9.02
C LYS A 33 -15.75 -9.51 -8.36
N GLU A 34 -16.50 -10.31 -9.12
CA GLU A 34 -17.12 -11.54 -8.60
C GLU A 34 -16.07 -12.60 -8.26
N MET A 35 -15.04 -12.75 -9.10
CA MET A 35 -13.90 -13.64 -8.82
C MET A 35 -13.14 -13.19 -7.57
N ALA A 36 -12.90 -11.89 -7.39
CA ALA A 36 -12.27 -11.36 -6.19
C ALA A 36 -13.07 -11.74 -4.94
N TYR A 37 -14.38 -11.51 -4.93
CA TYR A 37 -15.26 -11.91 -3.83
C TYR A 37 -15.16 -13.42 -3.51
N ARG A 38 -15.23 -14.27 -4.54
CA ARG A 38 -15.15 -15.73 -4.37
C ARG A 38 -13.79 -16.18 -3.84
N MET A 39 -12.70 -15.64 -4.35
CA MET A 39 -11.35 -16.02 -3.93
C MET A 39 -11.05 -15.58 -2.50
N HIS A 40 -11.45 -14.36 -2.11
CA HIS A 40 -11.32 -13.93 -0.71
C HIS A 40 -12.17 -14.80 0.23
N SER A 41 -13.38 -15.17 -0.21
CA SER A 41 -14.27 -16.05 0.56
C SER A 41 -13.71 -17.47 0.72
N PHE A 42 -13.02 -17.98 -0.30
CA PHE A 42 -12.42 -19.31 -0.30
C PHE A 42 -11.17 -19.35 0.61
N TYR A 43 -10.23 -18.43 0.43
CA TYR A 43 -8.97 -18.39 1.18
C TYR A 43 -9.07 -17.71 2.55
N LYS A 44 -10.18 -17.02 2.84
CA LYS A 44 -10.39 -16.22 4.07
C LYS A 44 -9.38 -15.07 4.19
N GLY A 45 -9.28 -14.29 3.12
CA GLY A 45 -8.25 -13.27 2.95
C GLY A 45 -7.15 -13.74 2.00
N LYS A 46 -6.00 -13.07 2.00
CA LYS A 46 -4.89 -13.39 1.07
C LYS A 46 -3.53 -13.55 1.75
N MET A 47 -3.43 -13.14 3.02
CA MET A 47 -2.19 -13.14 3.78
C MET A 47 -2.26 -14.12 4.95
N MET A 48 -1.11 -14.68 5.31
CA MET A 48 -0.96 -15.50 6.52
C MET A 48 0.40 -15.23 7.15
N THR A 49 0.51 -15.44 8.46
CA THR A 49 1.81 -15.43 9.15
C THR A 49 2.34 -16.85 9.24
N VAL A 50 3.61 -17.04 8.87
CA VAL A 50 4.32 -18.32 8.99
C VAL A 50 5.67 -18.12 9.68
N PRO A 51 6.14 -19.10 10.48
CA PRO A 51 7.50 -19.06 11.01
C PRO A 51 8.55 -19.07 9.89
N LYS A 52 9.54 -18.19 9.98
CA LYS A 52 10.77 -18.23 9.15
C LYS A 52 11.92 -19.00 9.80
N ALA A 53 11.83 -19.22 11.11
CA ALA A 53 12.84 -19.93 11.90
C ALA A 53 12.56 -21.45 11.92
N GLY A 54 13.63 -22.24 11.96
CA GLY A 54 13.53 -23.70 12.06
C GLY A 54 13.01 -24.16 13.42
N LEU A 55 12.22 -25.23 13.41
CA LEU A 55 11.75 -25.95 14.59
C LEU A 55 12.22 -27.40 14.51
N TYR A 56 13.37 -27.71 15.12
CA TYR A 56 14.02 -29.03 15.00
C TYR A 56 13.67 -29.99 16.15
N GLY A 57 12.70 -29.61 16.98
CA GLY A 57 12.25 -30.37 18.14
C GLY A 57 11.69 -29.46 19.23
N PHE A 58 10.99 -30.05 20.19
CA PHE A 58 10.29 -29.30 21.24
C PHE A 58 11.18 -28.34 22.03
N ASN A 59 12.43 -28.74 22.31
CA ASN A 59 13.36 -27.93 23.10
C ASN A 59 13.78 -26.60 22.43
N TRP A 60 13.54 -26.41 21.12
CA TRP A 60 13.76 -25.12 20.47
C TRP A 60 12.80 -24.03 20.95
N PHE A 61 11.64 -24.39 21.52
CA PHE A 61 10.79 -23.40 22.19
C PHE A 61 11.49 -22.73 23.37
N ASN A 62 12.46 -23.39 24.01
CA ASN A 62 13.26 -22.77 25.08
C ASN A 62 14.22 -21.69 24.55
N VAL A 63 14.50 -21.68 23.24
CA VAL A 63 15.32 -20.67 22.55
C VAL A 63 14.42 -19.55 22.02
N TRP A 64 13.39 -19.92 21.26
CA TRP A 64 12.46 -18.97 20.64
C TRP A 64 11.52 -18.28 21.64
N TYR A 65 11.35 -18.89 22.81
CA TYR A 65 10.50 -18.41 23.88
C TYR A 65 11.22 -18.53 25.23
N THR A 66 10.48 -18.61 26.33
CA THR A 66 11.07 -18.69 27.66
C THR A 66 11.88 -19.98 27.85
N PRO A 67 13.07 -19.91 28.47
CA PRO A 67 13.70 -18.72 29.03
C PRO A 67 14.55 -17.90 28.04
N GLY A 68 14.95 -18.46 26.89
CA GLY A 68 15.95 -17.89 25.97
C GLY A 68 15.62 -16.50 25.43
N VAL A 69 14.35 -16.24 25.11
CA VAL A 69 13.87 -14.96 24.57
C VAL A 69 14.21 -13.75 25.46
N SER A 70 14.43 -13.97 26.77
CA SER A 70 14.85 -12.91 27.72
C SER A 70 16.14 -12.21 27.28
N LYS A 71 17.08 -12.94 26.65
CA LYS A 71 18.32 -12.34 26.15
C LYS A 71 18.07 -11.38 24.98
N VAL A 72 17.10 -11.67 24.11
CA VAL A 72 16.68 -10.77 23.03
C VAL A 72 16.08 -9.49 23.62
N SER A 73 15.14 -9.63 24.57
CA SER A 73 14.50 -8.48 25.22
C SER A 73 15.49 -7.55 25.92
N THR A 74 16.42 -8.11 26.70
CA THR A 74 17.43 -7.31 27.42
C THR A 74 18.45 -6.68 26.48
N THR A 75 18.80 -7.35 25.39
CA THR A 75 19.70 -6.77 24.36
C THR A 75 19.04 -5.59 23.65
N ILE A 76 17.76 -5.69 23.28
CA ILE A 76 17.01 -4.57 22.68
C ILE A 76 16.82 -3.44 23.69
N ARG A 77 16.55 -3.74 24.97
CA ARG A 77 16.47 -2.71 26.03
C ARG A 77 17.77 -1.90 26.14
N ASP A 78 18.92 -2.57 26.06
CA ASP A 78 20.23 -1.94 26.22
C ASP A 78 20.70 -1.25 24.92
N ASN A 79 20.16 -1.65 23.76
CA ASN A 79 20.39 -1.03 22.46
C ASN A 79 19.16 -1.22 21.54
N ASN A 80 18.32 -0.19 21.41
CA ASN A 80 17.07 -0.26 20.64
C ASN A 80 17.29 -0.60 19.16
N GLU A 81 18.40 -0.19 18.56
CA GLU A 81 18.71 -0.50 17.14
C GLU A 81 18.84 -2.01 16.89
N ALA A 82 19.18 -2.79 17.91
CA ALA A 82 19.25 -4.24 17.80
C ALA A 82 17.88 -4.87 17.45
N ALA A 83 16.78 -4.14 17.56
CA ALA A 83 15.47 -4.59 17.09
C ALA A 83 15.45 -4.85 15.57
N TYR A 84 16.25 -4.15 14.78
CA TYR A 84 16.38 -4.40 13.34
C TYR A 84 17.04 -5.76 13.04
N ASP A 85 18.01 -6.16 13.85
CA ASP A 85 18.76 -7.41 13.67
C ASP A 85 18.07 -8.62 14.34
N LEU A 86 17.42 -8.39 15.49
CA LEU A 86 16.92 -9.46 16.37
C LEU A 86 15.41 -9.69 16.24
N SER A 87 14.72 -9.01 15.32
CA SER A 87 13.28 -9.18 15.11
C SER A 87 12.91 -9.08 13.63
N ASN A 88 11.61 -9.02 13.33
CA ASN A 88 11.13 -8.78 11.97
C ASN A 88 11.21 -7.30 11.55
N LYS A 89 11.46 -6.36 12.47
CA LYS A 89 11.37 -4.91 12.25
C LYS A 89 12.04 -4.47 10.94
N GLY A 90 13.25 -4.93 10.66
CA GLY A 90 14.01 -4.49 9.47
C GLY A 90 13.44 -4.86 8.11
N ASN A 91 12.46 -5.77 8.03
CA ASN A 91 11.77 -6.11 6.78
C ASN A 91 10.24 -6.01 6.93
N PHE A 92 9.73 -5.34 7.97
CA PHE A 92 8.31 -5.35 8.31
C PHE A 92 7.66 -3.98 8.18
N ILE A 93 6.68 -3.88 7.28
CA ILE A 93 5.96 -2.65 6.96
C ILE A 93 4.52 -2.70 7.47
N GLY A 94 4.07 -1.61 8.11
CA GLY A 94 2.66 -1.39 8.42
C GLY A 94 1.97 -0.69 7.25
N VAL A 95 0.96 -1.33 6.66
CA VAL A 95 0.08 -0.70 5.64
C VAL A 95 -1.11 -0.08 6.37
N VAL A 96 -1.03 1.22 6.65
CA VAL A 96 -1.96 1.93 7.55
C VAL A 96 -2.99 2.71 6.73
N SER A 97 -4.26 2.52 7.06
CA SER A 97 -5.38 3.24 6.43
C SER A 97 -6.52 3.48 7.42
N ASP A 98 -7.24 4.59 7.27
CA ASP A 98 -8.53 4.80 7.93
C ASP A 98 -9.73 4.45 7.04
N SER A 99 -9.46 3.99 5.82
CA SER A 99 -10.44 3.59 4.80
C SER A 99 -11.40 4.71 4.38
N THR A 100 -11.03 5.97 4.57
CA THR A 100 -11.89 7.12 4.21
C THR A 100 -11.86 7.47 2.72
N ARG A 101 -10.88 6.93 1.97
CA ARG A 101 -10.81 7.10 0.51
C ARG A 101 -10.30 5.85 -0.19
N VAL A 102 -10.98 4.72 0.00
CA VAL A 102 -10.61 3.45 -0.66
C VAL A 102 -10.90 3.54 -2.15
N LEU A 103 -9.83 3.62 -2.97
CA LEU A 103 -9.91 3.67 -4.43
C LEU A 103 -10.91 4.75 -4.95
N GLY A 104 -11.80 4.35 -5.85
CA GLY A 104 -12.92 5.15 -6.35
C GLY A 104 -14.13 5.17 -5.41
N ASP A 105 -14.24 4.20 -4.51
CA ASP A 105 -15.46 3.89 -3.74
C ASP A 105 -15.64 4.81 -2.51
N GLY A 106 -14.58 5.51 -2.07
CA GLY A 106 -14.66 6.53 -1.02
C GLY A 106 -14.60 5.95 0.40
N ASP A 107 -15.34 6.54 1.34
CA ASP A 107 -15.37 6.06 2.73
C ASP A 107 -16.11 4.72 2.77
N CYS A 108 -15.35 3.67 3.03
CA CYS A 108 -15.82 2.29 3.04
C CYS A 108 -15.97 1.73 4.45
N THR A 109 -15.97 2.58 5.49
CA THR A 109 -15.86 2.22 6.92
C THR A 109 -14.48 1.65 7.29
N PRO A 110 -14.05 1.69 8.58
CA PRO A 110 -12.70 1.25 8.97
C PRO A 110 -12.29 -0.12 8.43
N PRO A 111 -13.06 -1.22 8.62
CA PRO A 111 -12.66 -2.53 8.10
C PRO A 111 -12.83 -2.67 6.58
N GLY A 112 -13.52 -1.73 5.91
CA GLY A 112 -13.79 -1.82 4.47
C GLY A 112 -12.53 -1.78 3.60
N GLY A 113 -11.46 -1.15 4.07
CA GLY A 113 -10.18 -1.11 3.37
C GLY A 113 -9.37 -2.40 3.44
N LEU A 114 -9.72 -3.37 4.30
CA LEU A 114 -8.90 -4.58 4.54
C LEU A 114 -8.56 -5.34 3.25
N GLY A 115 -9.52 -5.43 2.32
CA GLY A 115 -9.28 -6.05 1.02
C GLY A 115 -8.16 -5.36 0.22
N VAL A 116 -8.13 -4.02 0.21
CA VAL A 116 -7.09 -3.25 -0.49
C VAL A 116 -5.76 -3.35 0.27
N MET A 117 -5.77 -3.16 1.59
CA MET A 117 -4.56 -3.18 2.42
C MET A 117 -3.86 -4.55 2.44
N GLU A 118 -4.63 -5.65 2.54
CA GLU A 118 -4.07 -7.00 2.38
C GLU A 118 -3.52 -7.22 0.97
N GLY A 119 -4.14 -6.59 -0.05
CA GLY A 119 -3.62 -6.62 -1.42
C GLY A 119 -2.26 -5.94 -1.54
N LYS A 120 -2.10 -4.76 -0.91
CA LYS A 120 -0.81 -4.06 -0.84
C LYS A 120 0.24 -4.90 -0.13
N ALA A 121 -0.10 -5.48 1.03
CA ALA A 121 0.79 -6.38 1.75
C ALA A 121 1.19 -7.63 0.93
N PHE A 122 0.24 -8.21 0.17
CA PHE A 122 0.51 -9.32 -0.73
C PHE A 122 1.50 -8.95 -1.84
N LEU A 123 1.32 -7.78 -2.47
CA LEU A 123 2.22 -7.29 -3.52
C LEU A 123 3.62 -6.96 -2.96
N MET A 124 3.69 -6.33 -1.78
CA MET A 124 4.96 -6.07 -1.09
C MET A 124 5.75 -7.36 -0.88
N LYS A 125 5.07 -8.44 -0.44
CA LYS A 125 5.72 -9.73 -0.24
C LYS A 125 6.15 -10.38 -1.53
N TYR A 126 5.24 -10.47 -2.50
CA TYR A 126 5.45 -11.26 -3.71
C TYR A 126 6.38 -10.57 -4.72
N LEU A 127 6.31 -9.25 -4.83
CA LEU A 127 7.12 -8.46 -5.77
C LEU A 127 8.39 -7.88 -5.13
N GLY A 128 8.32 -7.49 -3.85
CA GLY A 128 9.39 -6.78 -3.16
C GLY A 128 10.16 -7.60 -2.13
N GLY A 129 9.70 -8.82 -1.78
CA GLY A 129 10.27 -9.59 -0.69
C GLY A 129 10.04 -8.99 0.71
N VAL A 130 9.17 -7.99 0.81
CA VAL A 130 8.90 -7.22 2.04
C VAL A 130 7.75 -7.87 2.83
N ASP A 131 7.96 -8.10 4.13
CA ASP A 131 6.87 -8.56 4.99
C ASP A 131 5.99 -7.35 5.37
N ALA A 132 4.67 -7.49 5.25
CA ALA A 132 3.76 -6.39 5.51
C ALA A 132 2.44 -6.87 6.11
N VAL A 133 1.77 -5.99 6.86
CA VAL A 133 0.46 -6.27 7.46
C VAL A 133 -0.49 -5.09 7.29
N ALA A 134 -1.75 -5.40 7.01
CA ALA A 134 -2.82 -4.43 6.94
C ALA A 134 -3.20 -3.90 8.33
N LEU A 135 -3.25 -2.58 8.49
CA LEU A 135 -3.65 -1.87 9.69
C LEU A 135 -4.76 -0.87 9.34
N CYS A 136 -5.96 -1.39 9.15
CA CYS A 136 -7.17 -0.57 9.03
C CYS A 136 -7.63 -0.09 10.41
N ILE A 137 -7.65 1.22 10.63
CA ILE A 137 -7.94 1.83 11.94
C ILE A 137 -9.21 2.68 11.91
N ASP A 138 -9.83 2.85 13.07
CA ASP A 138 -10.90 3.83 13.26
C ASP A 138 -10.36 5.07 13.96
N ASN A 139 -10.19 6.14 13.19
CA ASN A 139 -9.71 7.44 13.66
C ASN A 139 -10.86 8.42 13.93
N ARG A 140 -12.11 7.98 14.01
CA ARG A 140 -13.24 8.90 14.21
C ARG A 140 -13.24 9.50 15.62
N ASP A 141 -13.54 10.79 15.71
CA ASP A 141 -13.78 11.48 16.98
C ASP A 141 -15.12 11.05 17.61
N LYS A 142 -15.46 11.67 18.76
CA LYS A 142 -16.72 11.39 19.47
C LYS A 142 -17.97 11.71 18.65
N ASP A 143 -17.85 12.52 17.61
CA ASP A 143 -18.92 12.95 16.72
C ASP A 143 -18.91 12.14 15.40
N GLY A 144 -18.06 11.12 15.30
CA GLY A 144 -17.96 10.22 14.15
C GLY A 144 -17.13 10.77 12.98
N LYS A 145 -16.38 11.86 13.16
CA LYS A 145 -15.58 12.49 12.09
C LYS A 145 -14.14 11.99 12.09
N PRO A 146 -13.54 11.63 10.93
CA PRO A 146 -12.14 11.24 10.85
C PRO A 146 -11.20 12.34 11.38
N ASP A 147 -10.37 11.99 12.37
CA ASP A 147 -9.40 12.87 12.99
C ASP A 147 -7.96 12.46 12.57
N PRO A 148 -7.21 13.35 11.89
CA PRO A 148 -5.83 13.05 11.49
C PRO A 148 -4.89 12.89 12.68
N ASP A 149 -5.14 13.55 13.81
CA ASP A 149 -4.24 13.49 14.98
C ASP A 149 -4.24 12.10 15.61
N LYS A 150 -5.39 11.40 15.56
CA LYS A 150 -5.48 10.00 16.00
C LYS A 150 -4.67 9.04 15.12
N ILE A 151 -4.57 9.30 13.81
CA ILE A 151 -3.72 8.49 12.93
C ILE A 151 -2.25 8.75 13.28
N ILE A 152 -1.88 10.01 13.49
CA ILE A 152 -0.52 10.40 13.86
C ILE A 152 -0.12 9.72 15.18
N ASP A 153 -0.96 9.81 16.20
CA ASP A 153 -0.75 9.17 17.49
C ASP A 153 -0.64 7.64 17.35
N PHE A 154 -1.55 7.02 16.59
CA PHE A 154 -1.51 5.58 16.35
C PHE A 154 -0.18 5.16 15.70
N VAL A 155 0.24 5.83 14.63
CA VAL A 155 1.49 5.49 13.93
C VAL A 155 2.70 5.68 14.85
N LYS A 156 2.75 6.78 15.60
CA LYS A 156 3.83 7.02 16.59
C LYS A 156 3.87 5.97 17.69
N MET A 157 2.72 5.41 18.10
CA MET A 157 2.66 4.33 19.08
C MET A 157 3.17 3.00 18.50
N VAL A 158 2.87 2.70 17.24
CA VAL A 158 3.22 1.40 16.62
C VAL A 158 4.57 1.39 15.91
N GLN A 159 5.21 2.55 15.69
CA GLN A 159 6.50 2.63 14.99
C GLN A 159 7.62 1.72 15.56
N PRO A 160 7.69 1.38 16.87
CA PRO A 160 8.71 0.44 17.34
C PRO A 160 8.61 -0.93 16.67
N SER A 161 7.42 -1.35 16.22
CA SER A 161 7.17 -2.67 15.60
C SER A 161 7.54 -2.76 14.12
N PHE A 162 7.71 -1.64 13.42
CA PHE A 162 7.86 -1.59 11.97
C PHE A 162 9.19 -0.95 11.55
N GLY A 163 9.72 -1.35 10.40
CA GLY A 163 10.86 -0.70 9.74
C GLY A 163 10.44 0.48 8.86
N GLY A 164 9.14 0.63 8.60
CA GLY A 164 8.55 1.73 7.87
C GLY A 164 7.02 1.64 7.82
N ILE A 165 6.38 2.75 7.48
CA ILE A 165 4.92 2.85 7.39
C ILE A 165 4.51 3.31 6.00
N ASN A 166 3.62 2.54 5.40
CA ASN A 166 2.96 2.85 4.13
C ASN A 166 1.54 3.35 4.42
N LEU A 167 1.32 4.66 4.31
CA LEU A 167 -0.02 5.26 4.40
C LEU A 167 -0.79 5.04 3.10
N GLU A 168 -2.06 4.66 3.22
CA GLU A 168 -2.90 4.26 2.10
C GLU A 168 -4.36 4.72 2.29
N ASP A 169 -5.02 5.15 1.20
CA ASP A 169 -6.47 5.39 1.14
C ASP A 169 -7.03 6.33 2.25
N ILE A 170 -6.25 7.34 2.64
CA ILE A 170 -6.65 8.39 3.58
C ILE A 170 -7.18 9.60 2.80
N SER A 171 -8.35 10.10 3.16
CA SER A 171 -8.96 11.24 2.50
C SER A 171 -8.18 12.55 2.66
N GLN A 172 -8.26 13.40 1.63
CA GLN A 172 -7.77 14.78 1.71
C GLN A 172 -8.75 15.68 2.48
N PRO A 173 -8.28 16.72 3.21
CA PRO A 173 -6.88 17.14 3.35
C PRO A 173 -6.11 16.40 4.46
N ASN A 174 -6.75 15.49 5.21
CA ASN A 174 -6.15 14.81 6.36
C ASN A 174 -4.85 14.08 5.99
N CYS A 175 -4.81 13.42 4.83
CA CYS A 175 -3.64 12.72 4.33
C CYS A 175 -2.37 13.58 4.27
N PHE A 176 -2.48 14.88 3.99
CA PHE A 176 -1.33 15.79 3.95
C PHE A 176 -0.77 16.04 5.34
N LYS A 177 -1.63 16.43 6.29
CA LYS A 177 -1.23 16.65 7.70
C LYS A 177 -0.59 15.39 8.27
N VAL A 178 -1.23 14.23 8.07
CA VAL A 178 -0.73 12.94 8.55
C VAL A 178 0.66 12.64 7.98
N LEU A 179 0.84 12.76 6.65
CA LEU A 179 2.12 12.49 6.01
C LEU A 179 3.21 13.46 6.47
N ASP A 180 2.94 14.76 6.44
CA ASP A 180 3.93 15.79 6.73
C ASP A 180 4.39 15.69 8.19
N THR A 181 3.47 15.54 9.14
CA THR A 181 3.80 15.37 10.56
C THR A 181 4.56 14.07 10.82
N LEU A 182 4.10 12.93 10.28
CA LEU A 182 4.76 11.65 10.55
C LEU A 182 6.14 11.55 9.92
N ARG A 183 6.38 12.21 8.78
CA ARG A 183 7.72 12.29 8.19
C ARG A 183 8.72 13.07 9.01
N GLU A 184 8.26 14.04 9.79
CA GLU A 184 9.10 14.86 10.65
C GLU A 184 9.29 14.24 12.04
N GLU A 185 8.28 13.54 12.56
CA GLU A 185 8.24 13.09 13.96
C GLU A 185 8.56 11.60 14.18
N CYS A 186 8.53 10.75 13.15
CA CYS A 186 8.87 9.33 13.30
C CYS A 186 10.37 9.07 13.08
N ASP A 187 10.89 8.08 13.81
CA ASP A 187 12.28 7.60 13.67
C ASP A 187 12.43 6.59 12.50
N ILE A 188 11.32 6.23 11.86
CA ILE A 188 11.25 5.31 10.71
C ILE A 188 10.68 6.03 9.48
N PRO A 189 11.00 5.58 8.25
CA PRO A 189 10.41 6.15 7.05
C PRO A 189 8.89 5.99 7.05
N VAL A 190 8.20 7.12 6.89
CA VAL A 190 6.76 7.18 6.62
C VAL A 190 6.55 7.82 5.27
N TRP A 191 5.72 7.19 4.44
CA TRP A 191 5.38 7.70 3.12
C TRP A 191 3.92 7.37 2.78
N HIS A 192 3.40 7.98 1.72
CA HIS A 192 2.02 7.75 1.27
C HIS A 192 1.99 7.33 -0.20
N ASP A 193 1.47 6.12 -0.47
CA ASP A 193 1.51 5.51 -1.81
C ASP A 193 0.64 6.29 -2.83
N ASP A 194 -0.56 6.70 -2.43
CA ASP A 194 -1.47 7.50 -3.28
C ASP A 194 -0.85 8.82 -3.74
N ALA A 195 0.06 9.38 -2.95
CA ALA A 195 0.81 10.59 -3.28
C ALA A 195 2.10 10.25 -4.03
N GLN A 196 3.09 9.72 -3.32
CA GLN A 196 4.46 9.58 -3.82
C GLN A 196 4.63 8.37 -4.74
N GLY A 197 3.96 7.25 -4.45
CA GLY A 197 3.99 6.05 -5.28
C GLY A 197 3.33 6.30 -6.63
N THR A 198 2.12 6.84 -6.63
CA THR A 198 1.41 7.24 -7.87
C THR A 198 2.22 8.28 -8.64
N GLY A 199 2.75 9.30 -7.94
CA GLY A 199 3.65 10.29 -8.50
C GLY A 199 4.85 9.69 -9.24
N CYS A 200 5.53 8.73 -8.63
CA CYS A 200 6.70 8.07 -9.17
C CYS A 200 6.38 7.31 -10.48
N VAL A 201 5.35 6.46 -10.47
CA VAL A 201 5.00 5.66 -11.66
C VAL A 201 4.41 6.50 -12.79
N THR A 202 3.67 7.57 -12.47
CA THR A 202 3.18 8.52 -13.48
C THR A 202 4.32 9.28 -14.15
N LEU A 203 5.29 9.77 -13.37
CA LEU A 203 6.47 10.44 -13.95
C LEU A 203 7.28 9.47 -14.83
N ALA A 204 7.50 8.23 -14.38
CA ALA A 204 8.20 7.22 -15.18
C ALA A 204 7.47 6.94 -16.52
N GLY A 205 6.15 6.79 -16.48
CA GLY A 205 5.33 6.61 -17.68
C GLY A 205 5.38 7.82 -18.62
N LEU A 206 5.35 9.04 -18.07
CA LEU A 206 5.48 10.28 -18.85
C LEU A 206 6.84 10.36 -19.55
N LEU A 207 7.94 10.09 -18.83
CA LEU A 207 9.29 10.12 -19.41
C LEU A 207 9.43 9.11 -20.56
N GLY A 208 8.92 7.88 -20.39
CA GLY A 208 8.90 6.89 -21.47
C GLY A 208 8.03 7.32 -22.66
N ALA A 209 6.86 7.93 -22.41
CA ALA A 209 6.00 8.44 -23.47
C ALA A 209 6.68 9.58 -24.25
N LEU A 210 7.40 10.48 -23.57
CA LEU A 210 8.17 11.57 -24.16
C LEU A 210 9.30 11.05 -25.06
N GLU A 211 10.00 10.00 -24.63
CA GLU A 211 11.03 9.33 -25.42
C GLU A 211 10.44 8.77 -26.72
N VAL A 212 9.30 8.06 -26.65
CA VAL A 212 8.62 7.49 -27.81
C VAL A 212 8.22 8.55 -28.84
N VAL A 213 7.75 9.71 -28.38
CA VAL A 213 7.32 10.81 -29.28
C VAL A 213 8.42 11.82 -29.59
N GLY A 214 9.65 11.62 -29.08
CA GLY A 214 10.81 12.50 -29.32
C GLY A 214 10.64 13.92 -28.80
N LYS A 215 9.96 14.11 -27.66
CA LYS A 215 9.73 15.44 -27.05
C LYS A 215 10.47 15.57 -25.72
N LYS A 216 10.81 16.81 -25.35
CA LYS A 216 11.40 17.12 -24.04
C LYS A 216 10.32 17.51 -23.03
N LEU A 217 10.58 17.24 -21.75
CA LEU A 217 9.62 17.50 -20.68
C LEU A 217 9.31 18.99 -20.52
N GLU A 218 10.31 19.85 -20.66
CA GLU A 218 10.18 21.31 -20.57
C GLU A 218 9.37 21.93 -21.73
N ASP A 219 9.19 21.20 -22.83
CA ASP A 219 8.55 21.70 -24.05
C ASP A 219 7.06 21.34 -24.16
N VAL A 220 6.59 20.35 -23.40
CA VAL A 220 5.21 19.86 -23.50
C VAL A 220 4.24 20.66 -22.63
N ARG A 221 2.99 20.72 -23.10
CA ARG A 221 1.86 21.18 -22.28
C ARG A 221 1.19 19.96 -21.65
N ILE A 222 1.02 20.00 -20.34
CA ILE A 222 0.42 18.94 -19.54
C ILE A 222 -0.89 19.48 -18.97
N VAL A 223 -1.93 18.66 -18.93
CA VAL A 223 -3.23 19.05 -18.36
C VAL A 223 -3.58 18.04 -17.28
N PHE A 224 -3.84 18.53 -16.07
CA PHE A 224 -4.29 17.72 -14.95
C PHE A 224 -5.81 17.81 -14.79
N ILE A 225 -6.48 16.67 -14.71
CA ILE A 225 -7.91 16.59 -14.38
C ILE A 225 -8.01 16.09 -12.94
N GLY A 226 -8.35 16.99 -12.02
CA GLY A 226 -8.41 16.76 -10.57
C GLY A 226 -7.20 17.34 -9.81
N ALA A 227 -7.40 17.68 -8.54
CA ALA A 227 -6.40 18.36 -7.70
C ALA A 227 -6.26 17.71 -6.31
N GLY A 228 -6.36 16.38 -6.26
CA GLY A 228 -6.17 15.63 -5.01
C GLY A 228 -4.72 15.23 -4.75
N ALA A 229 -4.49 14.52 -3.64
CA ALA A 229 -3.15 14.15 -3.14
C ALA A 229 -2.24 13.52 -4.20
N SER A 230 -2.81 12.66 -5.05
CA SER A 230 -2.09 12.06 -6.18
C SER A 230 -1.65 13.11 -7.21
N ASN A 231 -2.59 13.82 -7.84
CA ASN A 231 -2.28 14.80 -8.89
C ASN A 231 -1.39 15.95 -8.43
N THR A 232 -1.58 16.45 -7.20
CA THR A 232 -0.73 17.53 -6.68
C THR A 232 0.71 17.05 -6.47
N THR A 233 0.90 15.80 -6.03
CA THR A 233 2.23 15.19 -5.91
C THR A 233 2.85 14.88 -7.27
N ILE A 234 2.07 14.37 -8.23
CA ILE A 234 2.51 14.17 -9.62
C ILE A 234 3.02 15.49 -10.20
N ALA A 235 2.25 16.58 -10.07
CA ALA A 235 2.66 17.89 -10.55
C ALA A 235 3.97 18.35 -9.90
N ARG A 236 4.12 18.21 -8.58
CA ARG A 236 5.36 18.55 -7.86
C ARG A 236 6.56 17.75 -8.36
N LEU A 237 6.40 16.45 -8.61
CA LEU A 237 7.47 15.60 -9.12
C LEU A 237 7.83 15.92 -10.57
N ILE A 238 6.86 16.20 -11.43
CA ILE A 238 7.09 16.64 -12.81
C ILE A 238 7.87 17.96 -12.84
N ILE A 239 7.47 18.94 -12.02
CA ILE A 239 8.21 20.21 -11.90
C ILE A 239 9.65 19.95 -11.43
N THR A 240 9.82 19.10 -10.42
CA THR A 240 11.15 18.72 -9.90
C THR A 240 12.01 18.03 -10.97
N ALA A 241 11.39 17.26 -11.86
CA ALA A 241 12.05 16.57 -12.96
C ALA A 241 12.36 17.48 -14.18
N GLY A 242 11.97 18.76 -14.14
CA GLY A 242 12.25 19.75 -15.20
C GLY A 242 11.04 20.18 -16.03
N GLY A 243 9.82 19.78 -15.65
CA GLY A 243 8.60 20.29 -16.28
C GLY A 243 8.40 21.79 -16.01
N ASP A 244 7.94 22.51 -17.05
CA ASP A 244 7.66 23.95 -16.96
C ASP A 244 6.29 24.19 -16.31
N PRO A 245 6.21 24.77 -15.09
CA PRO A 245 4.95 25.03 -14.41
C PRO A 245 4.04 26.01 -15.16
N GLN A 246 4.55 26.82 -16.10
CA GLN A 246 3.72 27.69 -16.94
C GLN A 246 2.96 26.93 -18.04
N LYS A 247 3.32 25.66 -18.27
CA LYS A 247 2.73 24.78 -19.29
C LYS A 247 1.91 23.63 -18.70
N MET A 248 1.64 23.64 -17.39
CA MET A 248 0.98 22.58 -16.62
C MET A 248 -0.40 22.99 -16.08
#